data_AF-A0A7Y9LEQ2-F1
#
_entry.id   AF-A0A7Y9LEQ2-F1
#
_cell.length_a   1.000
_cell.length_b   1.000
_cell.length_c   1.000
_cell.angle_alpha   90.00
_cell.angle_beta   90.00
_cell.angle_gamma   90.00
#
_symmetry.space_group_name_H-M   'P 1'
#
loop_
_entity.id
_entity.type
_entity.pdbx_description
1 polymer ?
#
loop_
_entity_poly.entity_id
_entity_poly.type
_entity_poly.pdbx_seq_one_letter_code
_entity_poly.pdbx_strand_id
1 'polypeptide(L)' 'MIRSNPKSGYVADWDDLPEWQRETDADIFDAIEARST' A
#
# COMPACT_ATOMS: atom_id res chain seq x y z
N MET A 1 6.35 -20.15 10.25
CA MET A 1 5.17 -19.92 9.38
C MET A 1 4.37 -18.77 9.98
N ILE A 2 4.67 -17.52 9.62
CA ILE A 2 3.87 -16.37 10.05
C ILE A 2 2.75 -16.21 9.02
N ARG A 3 1.63 -16.89 9.25
CA ARG A 3 0.35 -16.57 8.59
C ARG A 3 -0.64 -16.18 9.68
N SER A 4 -0.34 -15.10 10.39
CA SER A 4 -1.39 -14.43 11.15
C SER A 4 -2.18 -13.62 10.14
N ASN A 5 -3.48 -13.85 10.07
CA ASN A 5 -4.41 -12.97 9.37
C ASN A 5 -4.06 -11.54 9.78
N PRO A 6 -3.76 -10.62 8.84
CA PRO A 6 -3.45 -9.25 9.22
C PRO A 6 -4.58 -8.74 10.11
N LYS A 7 -4.24 -8.11 11.25
CA LYS A 7 -5.25 -7.39 12.03
C LYS A 7 -5.99 -6.48 11.04
N SER A 8 -7.31 -6.36 11.17
CA SER A 8 -8.16 -5.65 10.21
C SER A 8 -7.74 -4.20 9.90
N GLY A 9 -6.87 -3.58 10.71
CA GLY A 9 -6.28 -2.26 10.41
C GLY A 9 -5.04 -2.28 9.52
N TYR A 10 -4.52 -3.46 9.13
CA TYR A 10 -3.39 -3.60 8.21
C TYR A 10 -3.82 -3.84 6.75
N VAL A 11 -5.10 -4.10 6.53
CA VAL A 11 -5.69 -4.24 5.19
C VAL A 11 -6.93 -3.38 5.19
N ALA A 12 -6.92 -2.32 4.37
CA ALA A 12 -8.06 -1.48 4.10
C ALA A 12 -8.32 -1.51 2.58
N ASP A 13 -9.58 -1.41 2.18
CA ASP A 13 -9.91 -1.21 0.76
C ASP A 13 -9.32 0.12 0.30
N TRP A 14 -8.83 0.17 -0.94
CA TRP A 14 -8.13 1.34 -1.47
C TRP A 14 -8.99 2.62 -1.39
N ASP A 15 -10.27 2.50 -1.71
CA ASP A 15 -11.23 3.62 -1.69
C ASP A 15 -11.48 4.15 -0.27
N ASP A 16 -11.23 3.33 0.77
CA ASP A 16 -11.39 3.69 2.18
C ASP A 16 -10.14 4.37 2.78
N LEU A 17 -9.02 4.43 2.06
CA LEU A 17 -7.80 5.07 2.54
C LEU A 17 -7.92 6.61 2.52
N PRO A 18 -7.24 7.32 3.43
CA PRO A 18 -7.06 8.76 3.30
C PRO A 18 -6.39 9.14 1.98
N GLU A 19 -6.78 10.28 1.39
CA GLU A 19 -6.26 10.74 0.10
C GLU A 19 -4.73 10.87 0.09
N TRP A 20 -4.14 11.48 1.12
CA TRP A 20 -2.69 11.62 1.25
C TRP A 20 -1.95 10.27 1.22
N GLN A 21 -2.58 9.21 1.73
CA GLN A 21 -1.99 7.88 1.78
C GLN A 21 -2.03 7.23 0.39
N ARG A 22 -3.15 7.38 -0.33
CA ARG A 22 -3.26 6.88 -1.71
C ARG A 22 -2.23 7.52 -2.64
N GLU A 23 -2.05 8.83 -2.52
CA GLU A 23 -1.04 9.56 -3.30
C GLU A 23 0.37 9.06 -2.98
N THR A 24 0.70 8.97 -1.70
CA THR A 24 2.03 8.51 -1.25
C THR A 24 2.33 7.07 -1.71
N ASP A 25 1.37 6.16 -1.56
CA ASP A 25 1.54 4.75 -1.93
C ASP A 25 1.72 4.59 -3.46
N ALA A 26 0.98 5.36 -4.26
CA ALA A 26 1.13 5.40 -5.72
C ALA A 26 2.51 5.93 -6.13
N ASP A 27 2.96 7.05 -5.54
CA ASP A 27 4.28 7.64 -5.82
C ASP A 27 5.42 6.67 -5.51
N ILE A 28 5.32 5.94 -4.39
CA ILE A 28 6.31 4.93 -4.01
C ILE A 28 6.32 3.78 -5.00
N PHE A 29 5.15 3.29 -5.41
CA PHE A 29 5.04 2.22 -6.39
C PHE A 29 5.72 2.61 -7.72
N ASP A 30 5.38 3.78 -8.26
CA ASP A 30 5.96 4.31 -9.50
C ASP A 30 7.48 4.46 -9.40
N ALA A 31 7.98 4.95 -8.26
CA ALA A 31 9.42 5.10 -8.02
C ALA A 31 10.17 3.74 -7.98
N ILE A 32 9.52 2.67 -7.52
CA ILE A 32 10.10 1.31 -7.49
C ILE A 32 10.08 0.70 -8.89
N GLU A 33 8.97 0.82 -9.62
CA GLU A 33 8.85 0.37 -11.01
C GLU A 33 9.91 1.02 -11.89
N ALA A 34 10.06 2.34 -11.80
CA ALA A 34 11.04 3.10 -12.56
C ALA A 34 12.50 2.70 -12.28
N ARG A 35 12.79 2.17 -11.08
CA ARG A 35 14.15 1.71 -10.69
C ARG A 35 14.41 0.25 -11.05
N SER A 36 13.39 -0.50 -11.45
CA SER A 36 13.48 -1.92 -11.74
C SER A 36 13.66 -2.23 -13.24
N THR A 37 13.82 -1.19 -14.08
CA THR A 37 14.14 -1.24 -15.51
C THR A 37 15.49 -0.59 -15.77
#